data_AF-A0A7Y4RLY5-F1
#
_entry.id   AF-A0A7Y4RLY5-F1
#
_cell.length_a   1.000
_cell.length_b   1.000
_cell.length_c   1.000
_cell.angle_alpha   90.00
_cell.angle_beta   90.00
_cell.angle_gamma   90.00
#
_symmetry.space_group_name_H-M   'P 1'
#
loop_
_entity.id
_entity.type
_entity.pdbx_description
1 polymer ?
#
loop_
_entity_poly.entity_id
_entity_poly.type
_entity_poly.pdbx_seq_one_letter_code
_entity_poly.pdbx_strand_id
1 'polypeptide(L)'
;MNASEGTFVVVDPTEMRPDAFHSLFAKVKETGARLLLYGRLTSQFAAQVAWASSAMRVETAIASEQGRRNLLRLLRDPRATASMHAIVLHRIADHIRRTHACLLTAFVGLFAGLPVPARSCDLLQQMNMSAARTHRCLLHAGLAPLPLMLCGIRLCHSWPSLCDRSLTLEAIAEKYGFGAVRTLHDNCVRFTGVTPGRVHRVLDNEEFASRVLRVLQPHTAQLN
;
A
#
# COMPACT_ATOMS: atom_id res chain seq x y z
N MET A 1 5.31 -10.57 -34.80
CA MET A 1 4.65 -9.50 -34.03
C MET A 1 4.35 -10.06 -32.66
N ASN A 2 4.66 -9.35 -31.57
CA ASN A 2 4.54 -9.86 -30.21
C ASN A 2 3.47 -9.07 -29.44
N ALA A 3 2.36 -9.70 -29.05
CA ALA A 3 1.50 -9.30 -27.92
C ALA A 3 0.31 -10.26 -27.75
N SER A 4 0.33 -11.18 -26.76
CA SER A 4 -0.88 -11.80 -26.19
C SER A 4 -0.63 -12.69 -24.95
N GLU A 5 0.25 -12.30 -24.03
CA GLU A 5 0.36 -12.93 -22.70
C GLU A 5 0.18 -11.89 -21.57
N GLY A 6 -0.84 -12.09 -20.72
CA GLY A 6 -1.01 -11.38 -19.44
C GLY A 6 -1.65 -9.98 -19.49
N THR A 7 -2.99 -9.92 -19.48
CA THR A 7 -3.78 -8.67 -19.47
C THR A 7 -4.90 -8.73 -18.44
N PHE A 8 -5.12 -7.67 -17.66
CA PHE A 8 -6.21 -7.57 -16.67
C PHE A 8 -6.79 -6.17 -16.58
N VAL A 9 -8.13 -6.07 -16.57
CA VAL A 9 -8.91 -4.88 -16.23
C VAL A 9 -10.13 -5.34 -15.42
N VAL A 10 -10.18 -5.03 -14.13
CA VAL A 10 -11.40 -5.20 -13.30
C VAL A 10 -11.58 -3.93 -12.46
N VAL A 11 -12.83 -3.53 -12.24
CA VAL A 11 -13.21 -2.15 -11.94
C VAL A 11 -14.45 -2.15 -11.03
N ASP A 12 -14.34 -1.63 -9.80
CA ASP A 12 -15.48 -0.95 -9.14
C ASP A 12 -15.10 0.34 -8.35
N PRO A 13 -14.78 1.45 -9.05
CA PRO A 13 -15.07 2.86 -8.73
C PRO A 13 -16.22 3.24 -7.79
N THR A 14 -16.99 2.28 -7.29
CA THR A 14 -18.11 2.35 -6.35
C THR A 14 -19.35 2.89 -7.02
N GLU A 15 -19.96 1.97 -7.78
CA GLU A 15 -21.22 2.09 -8.54
C GLU A 15 -21.14 2.96 -9.80
N MET A 16 -19.93 3.26 -10.27
CA MET A 16 -19.72 4.28 -11.31
C MET A 16 -20.33 5.62 -10.77
N ARG A 17 -20.88 6.59 -11.50
CA ARG A 17 -20.75 6.93 -12.92
C ARG A 17 -20.18 8.33 -13.15
N PRO A 18 -18.91 8.58 -12.79
CA PRO A 18 -18.06 9.40 -13.63
C PRO A 18 -17.93 8.65 -14.97
N ASP A 19 -18.74 9.01 -15.98
CA ASP A 19 -18.97 8.24 -17.23
C ASP A 19 -17.70 7.97 -18.05
N ALA A 20 -16.65 8.68 -17.65
CA ALA A 20 -15.36 8.86 -18.25
C ALA A 20 -14.21 8.32 -17.38
N PHE A 21 -14.47 7.83 -16.16
CA PHE A 21 -13.59 6.82 -15.54
C PHE A 21 -13.70 5.46 -16.29
N HIS A 22 -14.67 5.35 -17.22
CA HIS A 22 -15.07 4.10 -17.89
C HIS A 22 -14.87 4.08 -19.41
N SER A 23 -14.69 5.22 -20.10
CA SER A 23 -14.11 5.27 -21.47
C SER A 23 -12.63 4.82 -21.52
N LEU A 24 -12.14 4.31 -20.39
CA LEU A 24 -10.93 4.77 -19.71
C LEU A 24 -10.45 3.58 -18.85
N PHE A 25 -9.17 3.29 -18.61
CA PHE A 25 -7.94 4.09 -18.49
C PHE A 25 -6.83 3.87 -19.57
N ALA A 26 -6.94 4.25 -20.85
CA ALA A 26 -8.12 4.26 -21.72
C ALA A 26 -7.90 3.26 -22.84
N LYS A 27 -8.89 2.40 -23.09
CA LYS A 27 -8.68 1.06 -23.69
C LYS A 27 -7.50 0.32 -23.00
N VAL A 28 -7.33 0.59 -21.70
CA VAL A 28 -6.20 0.33 -20.78
C VAL A 28 -4.97 -0.39 -21.39
N LYS A 29 -3.94 0.30 -21.86
CA LYS A 29 -3.86 1.68 -22.34
C LYS A 29 -3.55 1.59 -23.85
N GLU A 30 -4.56 1.13 -24.59
CA GLU A 30 -4.57 0.55 -25.95
C GLU A 30 -3.67 -0.68 -26.23
N THR A 31 -2.76 -1.06 -25.32
CA THR A 31 -1.53 -1.76 -25.71
C THR A 31 -1.17 -3.05 -24.94
N GLY A 32 -1.94 -3.42 -23.90
CA GLY A 32 -1.70 -4.63 -23.10
C GLY A 32 -1.30 -4.33 -21.65
N ALA A 33 -2.28 -3.97 -20.82
CA ALA A 33 -2.04 -3.54 -19.45
C ALA A 33 -2.56 -4.51 -18.38
N ARG A 34 -2.15 -4.21 -17.14
CA ARG A 34 -2.81 -4.68 -15.92
C ARG A 34 -3.26 -3.47 -15.09
N LEU A 35 -4.55 -3.45 -14.76
CA LEU A 35 -5.26 -2.49 -13.91
C LEU A 35 -6.30 -3.30 -13.13
N LEU A 36 -6.39 -3.12 -11.81
CA LEU A 36 -7.49 -3.73 -11.09
C LEU A 36 -7.91 -2.96 -9.83
N LEU A 37 -9.22 -2.83 -9.69
CA LEU A 37 -9.98 -2.18 -8.62
C LEU A 37 -11.20 -3.10 -8.38
N TYR A 38 -11.58 -3.56 -7.19
CA TYR A 38 -11.88 -2.82 -5.97
C TYR A 38 -13.09 -1.89 -6.11
N GLY A 39 -14.19 -2.21 -5.44
CA GLY A 39 -15.00 -1.35 -4.54
C GLY A 39 -14.94 -1.98 -3.13
N ARG A 40 -15.11 -1.34 -1.95
CA ARG A 40 -15.65 -0.01 -1.58
C ARG A 40 -15.00 0.60 -0.27
N LEU A 41 -13.77 1.14 -0.26
CA LEU A 41 -13.27 1.99 0.88
C LEU A 41 -13.66 3.45 0.64
N THR A 42 -14.94 3.74 0.80
CA THR A 42 -15.52 4.99 0.33
C THR A 42 -15.14 6.21 1.17
N SER A 43 -14.34 7.08 0.56
CA SER A 43 -14.52 8.55 0.63
C SER A 43 -13.99 9.20 -0.66
N GLN A 44 -14.74 9.25 -1.77
CA GLN A 44 -15.51 8.13 -2.34
C GLN A 44 -14.51 7.26 -3.13
N PHE A 45 -14.58 5.96 -2.90
CA PHE A 45 -13.45 5.01 -2.93
C PHE A 45 -12.04 5.64 -2.80
N ALA A 46 -11.73 6.17 -1.61
CA ALA A 46 -10.46 6.82 -1.26
C ALA A 46 -9.89 7.67 -2.42
N ALA A 47 -10.74 8.60 -2.85
CA ALA A 47 -10.81 9.26 -4.15
C ALA A 47 -10.19 8.46 -5.32
N GLN A 48 -10.90 7.44 -5.80
CA GLN A 48 -10.51 6.54 -6.91
C GLN A 48 -9.09 5.96 -6.81
N VAL A 49 -8.71 5.44 -5.63
CA VAL A 49 -7.35 4.93 -5.33
C VAL A 49 -6.27 5.99 -5.59
N ALA A 50 -6.45 7.16 -4.96
CA ALA A 50 -5.70 8.37 -5.30
C ALA A 50 -5.66 8.58 -6.83
N TRP A 51 -6.86 8.73 -7.38
CA TRP A 51 -7.27 8.96 -8.76
C TRP A 51 -7.03 7.81 -9.76
N ALA A 52 -5.87 7.16 -9.71
CA ALA A 52 -5.50 5.89 -10.36
C ALA A 52 -4.04 5.53 -9.98
N SER A 53 -3.70 5.78 -8.71
CA SER A 53 -2.35 6.18 -8.24
C SER A 53 -1.62 7.09 -9.24
N SER A 54 -2.33 8.11 -9.73
CA SER A 54 -1.87 9.08 -10.74
C SER A 54 -1.38 8.51 -12.09
N ALA A 55 -1.99 7.40 -12.57
CA ALA A 55 -2.07 6.94 -13.98
C ALA A 55 -1.44 5.58 -14.36
N MET A 56 -1.52 4.55 -13.49
CA MET A 56 -0.85 3.22 -13.56
C MET A 56 0.56 3.19 -12.94
N ARG A 57 1.07 2.06 -12.43
CA ARG A 57 0.47 0.71 -12.30
C ARG A 57 -0.33 0.56 -11.00
N VAL A 58 -1.47 -0.12 -11.06
CA VAL A 58 -2.38 -0.33 -9.92
C VAL A 58 -3.10 -1.69 -10.01
N GLU A 59 -3.09 -2.46 -8.91
CA GLU A 59 -3.89 -3.67 -8.68
C GLU A 59 -4.34 -3.64 -7.20
N THR A 60 -5.63 -3.75 -6.93
CA THR A 60 -6.23 -3.47 -5.61
C THR A 60 -7.60 -4.15 -5.48
N ALA A 61 -8.02 -4.69 -4.32
CA ALA A 61 -9.41 -5.17 -4.15
C ALA A 61 -9.86 -5.28 -2.67
N ILE A 62 -10.74 -4.41 -2.14
CA ILE A 62 -11.39 -4.63 -0.82
C ILE A 62 -12.85 -4.16 -0.77
N ALA A 63 -13.74 -5.05 -1.17
CA ALA A 63 -14.81 -5.46 -0.26
C ALA A 63 -14.28 -6.71 0.47
N SER A 64 -14.63 -6.88 1.75
CA SER A 64 -14.05 -7.89 2.63
C SER A 64 -14.69 -9.29 2.44
N GLU A 65 -14.40 -10.23 3.36
CA GLU A 65 -13.63 -11.45 3.02
C GLU A 65 -12.26 -11.01 2.45
N GLN A 66 -11.14 -11.12 3.18
CA GLN A 66 -9.76 -10.64 2.90
C GLN A 66 -9.43 -10.00 1.51
N GLY A 67 -10.14 -8.95 1.08
CA GLY A 67 -10.13 -8.49 -0.32
C GLY A 67 -10.41 -9.60 -1.34
N ARG A 68 -11.60 -10.20 -1.23
CA ARG A 68 -11.94 -11.64 -1.43
C ARG A 68 -10.76 -12.59 -1.65
N ARG A 69 -9.87 -12.63 -0.65
CA ARG A 69 -8.57 -13.33 -0.60
C ARG A 69 -7.70 -13.06 -1.82
N ASN A 70 -7.13 -11.85 -1.86
CA ASN A 70 -6.22 -11.44 -2.93
C ASN A 70 -6.91 -11.49 -4.30
N LEU A 71 -8.21 -11.15 -4.29
CA LEU A 71 -9.30 -11.58 -5.19
C LEU A 71 -8.95 -12.84 -6.00
N LEU A 72 -8.66 -13.91 -5.24
CA LEU A 72 -8.25 -15.25 -5.67
C LEU A 72 -7.04 -15.30 -6.62
N ARG A 73 -5.93 -14.69 -6.17
CA ARG A 73 -4.63 -14.62 -6.88
C ARG A 73 -4.79 -14.05 -8.29
N LEU A 74 -5.41 -12.87 -8.27
CA LEU A 74 -5.79 -11.95 -9.34
C LEU A 74 -5.12 -12.20 -10.71
N LEU A 75 -5.80 -12.89 -11.63
CA LEU A 75 -6.98 -13.76 -11.39
C LEU A 75 -6.78 -15.06 -12.18
N ARG A 76 -5.61 -15.66 -11.97
CA ARG A 76 -5.03 -16.77 -12.76
C ARG A 76 -3.71 -17.30 -12.20
N ASP A 77 -3.02 -16.47 -11.40
CA ASP A 77 -1.57 -16.26 -11.47
C ASP A 77 -1.02 -15.99 -12.89
N PRO A 78 -0.76 -14.72 -13.24
CA PRO A 78 0.18 -14.34 -14.31
C PRO A 78 1.64 -14.20 -13.80
N ARG A 79 2.02 -15.00 -12.80
CA ARG A 79 3.25 -14.92 -11.97
C ARG A 79 3.35 -13.68 -11.09
N ALA A 80 2.30 -13.43 -10.31
CA ALA A 80 2.24 -12.35 -9.33
C ALA A 80 1.58 -12.79 -8.00
N THR A 81 2.37 -12.81 -6.93
CA THR A 81 1.84 -12.67 -5.56
C THR A 81 1.20 -11.29 -5.39
N ALA A 82 0.17 -11.18 -4.56
CA ALA A 82 -0.34 -9.87 -4.13
C ALA A 82 0.81 -9.02 -3.55
N SER A 83 0.87 -7.74 -3.91
CA SER A 83 1.95 -6.87 -3.48
C SER A 83 1.88 -6.64 -1.97
N MET A 84 3.05 -6.48 -1.34
CA MET A 84 3.14 -6.40 0.13
C MET A 84 2.31 -5.24 0.70
N HIS A 85 2.31 -4.10 0.00
CA HIS A 85 1.49 -2.95 0.35
C HIS A 85 -0.02 -3.23 0.23
N ALA A 86 -0.48 -4.08 -0.69
CA ALA A 86 -1.88 -4.51 -0.75
C ALA A 86 -2.21 -5.46 0.42
N ILE A 87 -1.38 -6.47 0.70
CA ILE A 87 -1.58 -7.41 1.84
C ILE A 87 -1.74 -6.64 3.16
N VAL A 88 -0.86 -5.66 3.40
CA VAL A 88 -0.91 -4.79 4.59
C VAL A 88 -2.15 -3.88 4.56
N LEU A 89 -2.46 -3.22 3.44
CA LEU A 89 -3.64 -2.36 3.29
C LEU A 89 -4.95 -3.12 3.59
N HIS A 90 -5.07 -4.36 3.13
CA HIS A 90 -6.25 -5.21 3.38
C HIS A 90 -6.44 -5.48 4.88
N ARG A 91 -5.34 -5.75 5.61
CA ARG A 91 -5.37 -6.08 7.03
C ARG A 91 -5.55 -4.87 7.97
N ILE A 92 -5.27 -3.65 7.50
CA ILE A 92 -5.53 -2.38 8.25
C ILE A 92 -6.77 -1.62 7.77
N ALA A 93 -7.51 -2.12 6.77
CA ALA A 93 -8.58 -1.41 6.10
C ALA A 93 -9.64 -0.85 7.08
N ASP A 94 -10.09 -1.68 8.03
CA ASP A 94 -11.11 -1.30 9.03
C ASP A 94 -10.62 -0.31 10.09
N HIS A 95 -9.32 -0.12 10.21
CA HIS A 95 -8.73 0.94 11.02
C HIS A 95 -8.66 2.24 10.19
N ILE A 96 -8.16 2.19 8.95
CA ILE A 96 -8.11 3.36 8.07
C ILE A 96 -9.52 3.92 7.80
N ARG A 97 -10.56 3.07 7.68
CA ARG A 97 -11.98 3.50 7.58
C ARG A 97 -12.46 4.38 8.75
N ARG A 98 -11.79 4.36 9.92
CA ARG A 98 -12.11 5.17 11.10
C ARG A 98 -11.34 6.50 11.13
N THR A 99 -10.44 6.75 10.17
CA THR A 99 -9.66 7.99 10.07
C THR A 99 -10.42 9.10 9.34
N HIS A 100 -9.89 10.33 9.41
CA HIS A 100 -10.39 11.46 8.63
C HIS A 100 -10.26 11.21 7.12
N ALA A 101 -11.19 11.70 6.30
CA ALA A 101 -11.23 11.42 4.85
C ALA A 101 -9.89 11.71 4.12
N CYS A 102 -9.20 12.80 4.47
CA CYS A 102 -7.87 13.11 3.90
C CYS A 102 -6.83 12.02 4.20
N LEU A 103 -6.85 11.43 5.41
CA LEU A 103 -5.94 10.36 5.82
C LEU A 103 -6.30 9.04 5.10
N LEU A 104 -7.59 8.73 4.98
CA LEU A 104 -8.07 7.57 4.22
C LEU A 104 -7.58 7.62 2.76
N THR A 105 -7.78 8.74 2.07
CA THR A 105 -7.29 8.94 0.69
C THR A 105 -5.77 8.91 0.61
N ALA A 106 -5.07 9.59 1.52
CA ALA A 106 -3.60 9.61 1.54
C ALA A 106 -3.01 8.21 1.74
N PHE A 107 -3.47 7.45 2.74
CA PHE A 107 -2.93 6.11 2.98
C PHE A 107 -3.28 5.12 1.87
N VAL A 108 -4.50 5.14 1.32
CA VAL A 108 -4.83 4.25 0.19
C VAL A 108 -3.95 4.56 -1.03
N GLY A 109 -3.71 5.83 -1.35
CA GLY A 109 -2.78 6.21 -2.42
C GLY A 109 -1.35 5.73 -2.18
N LEU A 110 -0.83 5.93 -0.96
CA LEU A 110 0.51 5.48 -0.57
C LEU A 110 0.67 3.95 -0.55
N PHE A 111 -0.37 3.21 -0.17
CA PHE A 111 -0.39 1.75 -0.24
C PHE A 111 -0.69 1.20 -1.65
N ALA A 112 -1.24 2.02 -2.57
CA ALA A 112 -1.52 1.60 -3.95
C ALA A 112 -0.40 1.94 -4.95
N GLY A 113 0.62 2.71 -4.54
CA GLY A 113 1.86 2.90 -5.30
C GLY A 113 2.42 4.32 -5.34
N LEU A 114 1.74 5.32 -4.74
CA LEU A 114 2.27 6.69 -4.74
C LEU A 114 3.61 6.80 -3.97
N PRO A 115 4.53 7.69 -4.40
CA PRO A 115 5.78 7.94 -3.68
C PRO A 115 5.55 8.37 -2.23
N VAL A 116 6.28 7.76 -1.29
CA VAL A 116 6.16 8.09 0.13
C VAL A 116 6.94 9.37 0.44
N PRO A 117 6.30 10.46 0.93
CA PRO A 117 6.99 11.70 1.25
C PRO A 117 8.13 11.48 2.26
N ALA A 118 9.22 12.22 2.12
CA ALA A 118 10.41 12.03 2.97
C ALA A 118 10.12 12.32 4.44
N ARG A 119 9.32 13.35 4.74
CA ARG A 119 8.99 13.78 6.10
C ARG A 119 7.48 13.81 6.31
N SER A 120 7.05 13.65 7.56
CA SER A 120 5.61 13.71 7.89
C SER A 120 5.00 15.10 7.73
N CYS A 121 5.78 16.18 7.81
CA CYS A 121 5.31 17.54 7.55
C CYS A 121 4.79 17.72 6.12
N ASP A 122 5.45 17.10 5.15
CA ASP A 122 5.14 17.19 3.71
C ASP A 122 3.72 16.66 3.44
N LEU A 123 3.37 15.49 4.01
CA LEU A 123 2.02 14.93 3.91
C LEU A 123 1.00 15.76 4.71
N LEU A 124 1.36 16.28 5.88
CA LEU A 124 0.48 17.13 6.69
C LEU A 124 0.10 18.43 5.97
N GLN A 125 1.03 19.02 5.22
CA GLN A 125 0.78 20.15 4.33
C GLN A 125 -0.16 19.77 3.18
N GLN A 126 0.11 18.67 2.47
CA GLN A 126 -0.74 18.16 1.38
C GLN A 126 -2.19 17.87 1.82
N MET A 127 -2.40 17.41 3.06
CA MET A 127 -3.74 17.14 3.62
C MET A 127 -4.41 18.37 4.26
N ASN A 128 -3.70 19.49 4.41
CA ASN A 128 -4.06 20.62 5.27
C ASN A 128 -4.50 20.19 6.69
N MET A 129 -3.68 19.37 7.35
CA MET A 129 -3.96 18.84 8.70
C MET A 129 -2.82 19.12 9.66
N SER A 130 -3.14 19.63 10.86
CA SER A 130 -2.14 19.79 11.92
C SER A 130 -1.69 18.44 12.50
N ALA A 131 -0.44 18.35 12.96
CA ALA A 131 0.11 17.14 13.57
C ALA A 131 -0.76 16.62 14.74
N ALA A 132 -1.28 17.52 15.58
CA ALA A 132 -2.15 17.19 16.71
C ALA A 132 -3.58 16.73 16.30
N ARG A 133 -4.09 17.13 15.12
CA ARG A 133 -5.32 16.56 14.55
C ARG A 133 -5.03 15.16 14.02
N THR A 134 -3.99 15.01 13.20
CA THR A 134 -3.60 13.73 12.59
C THR A 134 -3.25 12.66 13.62
N HIS A 135 -2.49 13.00 14.66
CA HIS A 135 -2.14 12.04 15.72
C HIS A 135 -3.39 11.50 16.44
N ARG A 136 -4.34 12.37 16.80
CA ARG A 136 -5.62 11.95 17.41
C ARG A 136 -6.45 11.09 16.45
N CYS A 137 -6.57 11.47 15.18
CA CYS A 137 -7.28 10.66 14.18
C CYS A 137 -6.66 9.26 14.00
N LEU A 138 -5.34 9.12 14.07
CA LEU A 138 -4.65 7.82 14.03
C LEU A 138 -4.87 7.02 15.31
N LEU A 139 -4.75 7.66 16.48
CA LEU A 139 -4.95 7.01 17.78
C LEU A 139 -6.37 6.47 17.94
N HIS A 140 -7.40 7.26 17.60
CA HIS A 140 -8.80 6.81 17.62
C HIS A 140 -9.10 5.71 16.59
N ALA A 141 -8.33 5.63 15.50
CA ALA A 141 -8.39 4.53 14.55
C ALA A 141 -7.63 3.27 15.03
N GLY A 142 -6.89 3.32 16.14
CA GLY A 142 -6.01 2.23 16.60
C GLY A 142 -4.76 2.05 15.73
N LEU A 143 -4.34 3.11 15.03
CA LEU A 143 -3.17 3.12 14.14
C LEU A 143 -1.97 3.80 14.80
N ALA A 144 -0.78 3.38 14.38
CA ALA A 144 0.48 3.99 14.80
C ALA A 144 0.60 5.48 14.37
N PRO A 145 1.42 6.29 15.07
CA PRO A 145 1.71 7.66 14.68
C PRO A 145 2.24 7.78 13.24
N LEU A 146 1.93 8.89 12.56
CA LEU A 146 2.23 9.09 11.13
C LEU A 146 3.68 8.77 10.70
N PRO A 147 4.75 9.11 11.47
CA PRO A 147 6.11 8.71 11.10
C PRO A 147 6.30 7.20 10.96
N LEU A 148 5.63 6.40 11.81
CA LEU A 148 5.69 4.94 11.75
C LEU A 148 4.84 4.38 10.61
N MET A 149 3.68 4.98 10.33
CA MET A 149 2.88 4.63 9.14
C MET A 149 3.72 4.80 7.86
N LEU A 150 4.43 5.93 7.71
CA LEU A 150 5.30 6.17 6.55
C LEU A 150 6.48 5.17 6.48
N CYS A 151 7.14 4.86 7.60
CA CYS A 151 8.19 3.84 7.62
C CYS A 151 7.69 2.44 7.25
N GLY A 152 6.52 2.04 7.75
CA GLY A 152 5.90 0.76 7.40
C GLY A 152 5.54 0.68 5.92
N ILE A 153 5.01 1.76 5.33
CA ILE A 153 4.72 1.84 3.89
C ILE A 153 6.02 1.72 3.08
N ARG A 154 7.10 2.45 3.42
CA ARG A 154 8.39 2.34 2.71
C ARG A 154 8.96 0.92 2.75
N LEU A 155 8.83 0.22 3.88
CA LEU A 155 9.23 -1.18 4.00
C LEU A 155 8.37 -2.10 3.12
N CYS A 156 7.06 -1.86 3.02
CA CYS A 156 6.17 -2.59 2.10
C CYS A 156 6.49 -2.31 0.61
N HIS A 157 6.97 -1.11 0.29
CA HIS A 157 7.46 -0.76 -1.05
C HIS A 157 8.82 -1.38 -1.36
N SER A 158 9.73 -1.46 -0.39
CA SER A 158 11.10 -1.99 -0.59
C SER A 158 11.20 -3.51 -0.57
N TRP A 159 10.20 -4.20 -0.02
CA TRP A 159 10.17 -5.66 0.13
C TRP A 159 10.61 -6.45 -1.12
N PRO A 160 10.10 -6.20 -2.35
CA PRO A 160 10.55 -6.94 -3.53
C PRO A 160 12.07 -6.80 -3.79
N SER A 161 12.63 -5.60 -3.66
CA SER A 161 14.08 -5.40 -3.83
C SER A 161 14.92 -6.01 -2.70
N LEU A 162 14.36 -6.18 -1.51
CA LEU A 162 14.98 -6.92 -0.40
C LEU A 162 14.95 -8.45 -0.62
N CYS A 163 13.99 -8.97 -1.40
CA CYS A 163 13.90 -10.37 -1.83
C CYS A 163 14.79 -10.68 -3.03
N ASP A 164 14.65 -9.91 -4.12
CA ASP A 164 15.28 -10.20 -5.41
C ASP A 164 16.79 -9.93 -5.42
N ARG A 165 17.29 -9.14 -4.46
CA ARG A 165 18.70 -8.72 -4.30
C ARG A 165 19.33 -8.06 -5.54
N SER A 166 18.51 -7.59 -6.47
CA SER A 166 18.91 -6.89 -7.70
C SER A 166 19.43 -5.47 -7.47
N LEU A 167 19.34 -4.96 -6.23
CA LEU A 167 19.83 -3.66 -5.79
C LEU A 167 20.65 -3.80 -4.50
N THR A 168 21.63 -2.92 -4.30
CA THR A 168 22.37 -2.83 -3.03
C THR A 168 21.53 -2.16 -1.95
N LEU A 169 21.95 -2.22 -0.68
CA LEU A 169 21.20 -1.59 0.42
C LEU A 169 21.17 -0.06 0.30
N GLU A 170 22.20 0.53 -0.30
CA GLU A 170 22.34 1.95 -0.63
C GLU A 170 21.27 2.35 -1.65
N ALA A 171 21.22 1.64 -2.79
CA ALA A 171 20.24 1.85 -3.84
C ALA A 171 18.80 1.62 -3.35
N ILE A 172 18.56 0.67 -2.43
CA ILE A 172 17.25 0.48 -1.79
C ILE A 172 16.93 1.64 -0.82
N ALA A 173 17.89 2.10 -0.03
CA ALA A 173 17.69 3.21 0.91
C ALA A 173 17.39 4.55 0.21
N GLU A 174 18.02 4.77 -0.95
CA GLU A 174 17.76 5.91 -1.83
C GLU A 174 16.40 5.78 -2.53
N LYS A 175 16.21 4.74 -3.35
CA LYS A 175 15.01 4.50 -4.18
C LYS A 175 13.68 4.57 -3.40
N TYR A 176 13.70 4.14 -2.13
CA TYR A 176 12.51 4.08 -1.28
C TYR A 176 12.46 5.17 -0.20
N GLY A 177 13.31 6.21 -0.28
CA GLY A 177 13.20 7.40 0.57
C GLY A 177 13.54 7.19 2.05
N PHE A 178 14.45 6.26 2.36
CA PHE A 178 15.01 6.10 3.70
C PHE A 178 16.15 7.10 3.99
N GLY A 179 16.79 7.63 2.94
CA GLY A 179 17.83 8.66 3.03
C GLY A 179 19.21 8.17 3.52
N ALA A 180 19.28 7.03 4.22
CA ALA A 180 20.51 6.36 4.57
C ALA A 180 20.30 4.85 4.79
N VAL A 181 21.33 4.04 4.52
CA VAL A 181 21.33 2.58 4.77
C VAL A 181 21.04 2.26 6.24
N ARG A 182 21.56 3.07 7.17
CA ARG A 182 21.23 2.97 8.60
C ARG A 182 19.73 3.13 8.86
N THR A 183 19.07 4.08 8.22
CA THR A 183 17.62 4.29 8.37
C THR A 183 16.82 3.11 7.79
N LEU A 184 17.27 2.50 6.68
CA LEU A 184 16.69 1.26 6.16
C LEU A 184 16.88 0.10 7.15
N HIS A 185 18.10 -0.08 7.67
CA HIS A 185 18.45 -1.11 8.65
C HIS A 185 17.62 -1.00 9.93
N ASP A 186 17.62 0.18 10.56
CA ASP A 186 17.01 0.41 11.86
C ASP A 186 15.46 0.30 11.77
N ASN A 187 14.85 0.71 10.64
CA ASN A 187 13.44 0.44 10.39
C ASN A 187 13.17 -1.05 10.12
N CYS A 188 13.99 -1.74 9.34
CA CYS A 188 13.82 -3.17 9.06
C CYS A 188 13.88 -4.00 10.36
N VAL A 189 14.88 -3.74 11.23
CA VAL A 189 14.99 -4.39 12.55
C VAL A 189 13.82 -4.00 13.45
N ARG A 190 13.39 -2.73 13.48
CA ARG A 190 12.25 -2.28 14.29
C ARG A 190 10.92 -2.94 13.90
N PHE A 191 10.66 -3.12 12.61
CA PHE A 191 9.39 -3.65 12.11
C PHE A 191 9.37 -5.18 11.95
N THR A 192 10.54 -5.81 11.81
CA THR A 192 10.62 -7.26 11.49
C THR A 192 11.46 -8.07 12.48
N GLY A 193 12.28 -7.43 13.32
CA GLY A 193 13.28 -8.11 14.15
C GLY A 193 14.47 -8.68 13.36
N VAL A 194 14.57 -8.42 12.06
CA VAL A 194 15.59 -8.98 11.16
C VAL A 194 16.29 -7.86 10.39
N THR A 195 17.58 -8.03 10.10
CA THR A 195 18.36 -7.08 9.29
C THR A 195 18.01 -7.22 7.79
N PRO A 196 18.10 -6.14 6.98
CA PRO A 196 17.62 -6.16 5.59
C PRO A 196 18.38 -7.17 4.71
N GLY A 197 19.66 -7.45 5.00
CA GLY A 197 20.42 -8.48 4.29
C GLY A 197 20.02 -9.93 4.60
N ARG A 198 19.23 -10.17 5.65
CA ARG A 198 18.74 -11.50 6.07
C ARG A 198 17.24 -11.72 5.86
N VAL A 199 16.46 -10.65 5.71
CA VAL A 199 14.99 -10.69 5.86
C VAL A 199 14.30 -11.72 4.95
N HIS A 200 14.68 -11.79 3.67
CA HIS A 200 14.13 -12.75 2.69
C HIS A 200 14.51 -14.23 2.93
N ARG A 201 15.45 -14.51 3.84
CA ARG A 201 15.86 -15.88 4.22
C ARG A 201 15.16 -16.38 5.48
N VAL A 202 14.47 -15.49 6.19
CA VAL A 202 13.93 -15.72 7.52
C VAL A 202 12.41 -15.56 7.53
N LEU A 203 11.87 -14.66 6.71
CA LEU A 203 10.44 -14.34 6.65
C LEU A 203 9.89 -14.60 5.25
N ASP A 204 8.70 -15.18 5.18
CA ASP A 204 7.87 -15.16 3.98
C ASP A 204 7.02 -13.87 3.90
N ASN A 205 6.17 -13.78 2.87
CA ASN A 205 5.28 -12.63 2.67
C ASN A 205 4.27 -12.45 3.81
N GLU A 206 3.65 -13.52 4.32
CA GLU A 206 2.61 -13.45 5.34
C GLU A 206 3.22 -13.14 6.71
N GLU A 207 4.42 -13.66 7.01
CA GLU A 207 5.13 -13.31 8.23
C GLU A 207 5.67 -11.87 8.19
N PHE A 208 6.29 -11.42 7.09
CA PHE A 208 6.73 -10.03 6.96
C PHE A 208 5.55 -9.07 7.13
N ALA A 209 4.43 -9.32 6.44
CA ALA A 209 3.19 -8.53 6.62
C ALA A 209 2.75 -8.53 8.09
N SER A 210 2.69 -9.72 8.72
CA SER A 210 2.23 -9.86 10.11
C SER A 210 3.15 -9.17 11.13
N ARG A 211 4.48 -9.16 10.91
CA ARG A 211 5.42 -8.43 11.76
C ARG A 211 5.29 -6.91 11.58
N VAL A 212 5.18 -6.42 10.33
CA VAL A 212 4.92 -5.00 10.05
C VAL A 212 3.62 -4.52 10.72
N LEU A 213 2.55 -5.31 10.65
CA LEU A 213 1.24 -4.96 11.19
C LEU A 213 1.23 -4.82 12.71
N ARG A 214 2.01 -5.62 13.45
CA ARG A 214 2.17 -5.46 14.92
C ARG A 214 2.67 -4.06 15.31
N VAL A 215 3.45 -3.41 14.45
CA VAL A 215 3.93 -2.03 14.66
C VAL A 215 2.92 -0.98 14.17
N LEU A 216 2.14 -1.28 13.13
CA LEU A 216 1.12 -0.36 12.59
C LEU A 216 -0.20 -0.37 13.37
N GLN A 217 -0.54 -1.47 14.05
CA GLN A 217 -1.75 -1.67 14.86
C GLN A 217 -1.37 -2.08 16.29
N PRO A 218 -0.79 -1.18 17.11
CA PRO A 218 -0.20 -1.51 18.42
C PRO A 218 -1.19 -1.96 19.50
N HIS A 219 -2.50 -1.95 19.24
CA HIS A 219 -3.55 -2.23 20.24
C HIS A 219 -4.43 -3.46 19.93
N THR A 220 -4.16 -4.21 18.86
CA THR A 220 -4.98 -5.38 18.45
C THR A 220 -4.76 -6.65 19.29
N ALA A 221 -3.97 -6.58 20.37
CA ALA A 221 -3.52 -7.74 21.14
C ALA A 221 -4.36 -8.07 22.40
N GLN A 222 -5.48 -7.38 22.64
CA GLN A 222 -6.25 -7.46 23.89
C GLN A 222 -7.78 -7.51 23.70
N LEU A 223 -8.26 -8.06 22.58
CA LEU A 223 -9.69 -8.32 22.34
C LEU A 223 -9.90 -9.71 21.71
N ASN A 224 -9.68 -10.74 22.53
CA ASN A 224 -10.16 -12.13 22.40
C ASN A 224 -10.45 -12.62 23.83
#